data_AF-A0A5J5ND40-F1
#
_entry.id   AF-A0A5J5ND40-F1
#
_cell.length_a   1.000
_cell.length_b   1.000
_cell.length_c   1.000
_cell.angle_alpha   90.00
_cell.angle_beta   90.00
_cell.angle_gamma   90.00
#
_symmetry.space_group_name_H-M   'P 1'
#
loop_
_entity.id
_entity.type
_entity.pdbx_description
1 polymer ?
#
loop_
_entity_poly.entity_id
_entity_poly.type
_entity_poly.pdbx_seq_one_letter_code
_entity_poly.pdbx_strand_id
1 'polypeptide(L)'
;MAESVAAAAVENVINQEMTYASPYLRYFFCYGEIVQDFTNQRNALKLRKQRVDTRVGEAKNQIEVIYEDVEDWLRRAKHELEETQNLQDEIDRVKCFKWCPKWGWRYCLSKKLAEKTPIYYL
;
A
#
# COMPACT_ATOMS: atom_id res chain seq x y z
N MET A 1 -2.70 30.31 -10.13
CA MET A 1 -3.72 29.85 -9.17
C MET A 1 -4.94 29.21 -9.85
N ALA A 2 -5.40 29.71 -11.01
CA ALA A 2 -6.48 29.07 -11.77
C ALA A 2 -6.06 27.74 -12.46
N GLU A 3 -4.80 27.66 -12.93
CA GLU A 3 -4.28 26.46 -13.60
C GLU A 3 -4.20 25.22 -12.70
N SER A 4 -3.90 25.40 -11.41
CA SER A 4 -3.79 24.29 -10.44
C SER A 4 -5.16 23.69 -10.07
N VAL A 5 -6.21 24.51 -10.07
CA VAL A 5 -7.58 24.05 -9.76
C VAL A 5 -8.15 23.27 -10.95
N ALA A 6 -7.88 23.72 -12.18
CA ALA A 6 -8.27 23.01 -13.39
C ALA A 6 -7.57 21.65 -13.51
N ALA A 7 -6.26 21.58 -13.20
CA ALA A 7 -5.51 20.32 -13.20
C ALA A 7 -6.07 19.31 -12.18
N ALA A 8 -6.36 19.75 -10.96
CA ALA A 8 -6.93 18.88 -9.92
C ALA A 8 -8.35 18.39 -10.25
N ALA A 9 -9.17 19.25 -10.86
CA ALA A 9 -10.51 18.86 -11.31
C ALA A 9 -10.46 17.82 -12.43
N VAL A 10 -9.52 17.97 -13.38
CA VAL A 10 -9.31 17.01 -14.47
C VAL A 10 -8.79 15.68 -13.94
N GLU A 11 -7.84 15.70 -12.99
CA GLU A 11 -7.31 14.49 -12.35
C GLU A 11 -8.40 13.73 -11.58
N ASN A 12 -9.25 14.45 -10.83
CA ASN A 12 -10.40 13.83 -10.14
C ASN A 12 -11.42 13.22 -11.10
N VAL A 13 -11.75 13.87 -12.21
CA VAL A 13 -12.68 13.33 -13.21
C VAL A 13 -12.09 12.11 -13.92
N ILE A 14 -10.80 12.13 -14.26
CA ILE A 14 -10.10 10.98 -14.85
C ILE A 14 -10.09 9.80 -13.87
N ASN A 15 -9.79 10.05 -12.60
CA ASN A 15 -9.76 9.00 -11.58
C ASN A 15 -11.15 8.43 -11.31
N GLN A 16 -12.18 9.29 -11.29
CA GLN A 16 -13.58 8.88 -11.16
C GLN A 16 -14.02 8.03 -12.36
N GLU A 17 -13.79 8.48 -13.60
CA GLU A 17 -14.07 7.73 -14.83
C GLU A 17 -13.31 6.40 -14.85
N MET A 18 -12.05 6.36 -14.40
CA MET A 18 -11.25 5.14 -14.31
C MET A 18 -11.69 4.17 -13.20
N THR A 19 -12.36 4.65 -12.15
CA THR A 19 -13.01 3.78 -11.15
C THR A 19 -14.28 3.11 -11.66
N TYR A 20 -14.99 3.72 -12.63
CA TYR A 20 -16.13 3.10 -13.31
C TYR A 20 -15.70 2.28 -14.54
N ALA A 21 -14.56 2.62 -15.14
CA ALA A 21 -13.91 1.81 -16.13
C ALA A 21 -13.47 0.47 -15.51
N SER A 22 -13.51 -0.59 -16.31
CA SER A 22 -13.18 -1.96 -15.87
C SER A 22 -11.92 -2.01 -14.99
N PRO A 23 -11.88 -2.82 -13.91
CA PRO A 23 -10.69 -2.96 -13.04
C PRO A 23 -9.39 -3.21 -13.82
N TYR A 24 -9.50 -3.82 -15.00
CA TYR A 24 -8.40 -4.03 -15.95
C TYR A 24 -7.74 -2.75 -16.44
N LEU A 25 -8.53 -1.69 -16.72
CA LEU A 25 -8.02 -0.39 -17.17
C LEU A 25 -7.31 0.33 -16.01
N ARG A 26 -7.85 0.23 -14.80
CA ARG A 26 -7.23 0.80 -13.61
C ARG A 26 -5.84 0.21 -13.33
N TYR A 27 -5.66 -1.12 -13.45
CA TYR A 27 -4.35 -1.73 -13.26
C TYR A 27 -3.30 -1.22 -14.26
N PHE A 28 -3.74 -0.85 -15.46
CA PHE A 28 -2.86 -0.37 -16.50
C PHE A 28 -2.49 1.11 -16.32
N PHE A 29 -3.49 1.96 -16.15
CA PHE A 29 -3.34 3.42 -16.17
C PHE A 29 -3.04 4.02 -14.79
N CYS A 30 -3.50 3.42 -13.69
CA CYS A 30 -3.28 3.89 -12.31
C CYS A 30 -2.10 3.21 -11.62
N TYR A 31 -1.11 2.67 -12.35
CA TYR A 31 0.04 1.97 -11.74
C TYR A 31 0.73 2.82 -10.65
N GLY A 32 0.92 4.11 -10.90
CA GLY A 32 1.55 5.02 -9.93
C GLY A 32 0.78 5.12 -8.62
N GLU A 33 -0.54 5.32 -8.71
CA GLU A 33 -1.43 5.42 -7.55
C GLU A 33 -1.50 4.09 -6.78
N ILE A 34 -1.64 2.96 -7.48
CA ILE A 34 -1.70 1.63 -6.86
C ILE A 34 -0.40 1.32 -6.09
N VAL A 35 0.76 1.64 -6.68
CA VAL A 35 2.06 1.50 -6.00
C VAL A 35 2.13 2.42 -4.78
N GLN A 36 1.67 3.66 -4.90
CA GLN A 36 1.69 4.62 -3.80
C GLN A 36 0.80 4.18 -2.64
N ASP A 37 -0.44 3.76 -2.91
CA ASP A 37 -1.38 3.26 -1.91
C ASP A 37 -0.83 2.05 -1.16
N PHE A 38 -0.31 1.07 -1.90
CA PHE A 38 0.32 -0.11 -1.31
C PHE A 38 1.50 0.28 -0.41
N THR A 39 2.43 1.12 -0.89
CA THR A 39 3.58 1.56 -0.10
C THR A 39 3.15 2.34 1.15
N ASN A 40 2.13 3.19 1.05
CA ASN A 40 1.60 3.97 2.17
C ASN A 40 0.99 3.07 3.25
N GLN A 41 0.13 2.11 2.87
CA GLN A 41 -0.47 1.18 3.81
C GLN A 41 0.56 0.30 4.50
N ARG A 42 1.54 -0.20 3.75
CA ARG A 42 2.64 -1.00 4.30
C ARG A 42 3.47 -0.20 5.32
N ASN A 43 3.81 1.05 5.01
CA ASN A 43 4.53 1.93 5.92
C ASN A 43 3.71 2.27 7.17
N ALA A 44 2.40 2.50 7.02
CA ALA A 44 1.50 2.74 8.14
C ALA A 44 1.44 1.52 9.07
N LEU A 45 1.36 0.31 8.52
CA LEU A 45 1.40 -0.94 9.29
C LEU A 45 2.74 -1.10 10.03
N LYS A 46 3.87 -0.84 9.35
CA LYS A 46 5.21 -0.90 9.95
C LYS A 46 5.35 0.05 11.14
N LEU A 47 4.91 1.31 10.99
CA LEU A 47 4.95 2.31 12.06
C LEU A 47 4.02 1.94 13.22
N ARG A 48 2.81 1.43 12.92
CA ARG A 48 1.86 1.00 13.96
C ARG A 48 2.42 -0.18 14.73
N LYS A 49 3.00 -1.18 14.04
CA LYS A 49 3.68 -2.31 14.65
C LYS A 49 4.79 -1.84 15.60
N GLN A 50 5.67 -0.95 15.14
CA GLN A 50 6.75 -0.40 15.97
C GLN A 50 6.22 0.27 17.25
N ARG A 51 5.16 1.08 17.15
CA ARG A 51 4.55 1.73 18.33
C ARG A 51 3.97 0.71 19.31
N VAL A 52 3.32 -0.33 18.81
CA VAL A 52 2.75 -1.39 19.66
C VAL A 52 3.87 -2.20 20.31
N ASP A 53 4.91 -2.57 19.58
CA ASP A 53 6.11 -3.24 20.11
C ASP A 53 6.74 -2.42 21.26
N THR A 54 6.88 -1.10 21.11
CA THR A 54 7.39 -0.22 22.18
C THR A 54 6.50 -0.27 23.42
N ARG A 55 5.18 -0.12 23.27
CA ARG A 55 4.23 -0.16 24.39
C ARG A 55 4.20 -1.52 25.09
N VAL A 56 4.31 -2.60 24.33
CA VAL A 56 4.44 -3.95 24.88
C VAL A 56 5.73 -4.08 25.69
N GLY A 57 6.83 -3.50 25.22
CA GLY A 57 8.09 -3.44 25.98
C GLY A 57 7.95 -2.67 27.30
N GLU A 58 7.29 -1.52 27.27
CA GLU A 58 7.01 -0.69 28.46
C GLU A 58 6.13 -1.45 29.48
N ALA A 59 5.04 -2.06 29.02
CA ALA A 59 4.14 -2.87 29.84
C ALA A 59 4.88 -4.05 30.51
N LYS A 60 5.76 -4.75 29.77
CA LYS A 60 6.61 -5.81 30.35
C LYS A 60 7.51 -5.29 31.46
N ASN A 61 8.11 -4.12 31.28
CA ASN A 61 8.96 -3.49 32.30
C ASN A 61 8.15 -3.08 33.54
N GLN A 62 6.87 -2.77 33.38
CA GLN A 62 5.95 -2.41 34.46
C GLN A 62 5.21 -3.63 35.06
N ILE A 63 5.49 -4.85 34.58
CA ILE A 63 4.83 -6.10 35.00
C ILE A 63 3.31 -6.02 34.76
N GLU A 64 2.90 -5.30 33.72
CA GLU A 64 1.50 -5.23 33.29
C GLU A 64 1.13 -6.46 32.46
N VAL A 65 -0.14 -6.84 32.50
CA VAL A 65 -0.68 -7.94 31.71
C VAL A 65 -0.82 -7.47 30.26
N ILE A 66 -0.17 -8.20 29.34
CA ILE A 66 -0.37 -8.03 27.90
C ILE A 66 -1.39 -9.05 27.45
N TYR A 67 -2.44 -8.56 26.80
CA TYR A 67 -3.49 -9.40 26.28
C TYR A 67 -3.02 -10.18 25.05
N GLU A 68 -3.52 -11.41 24.90
CA GLU A 68 -3.17 -12.33 23.81
C GLU A 68 -3.53 -11.76 22.43
N ASP A 69 -4.60 -10.95 22.35
CA ASP A 69 -5.04 -10.28 21.11
C ASP A 69 -4.00 -9.30 20.57
N VAL A 70 -3.25 -8.63 21.45
CA VAL A 70 -2.14 -7.73 21.09
C VAL A 70 -0.97 -8.51 20.51
N GLU A 71 -0.60 -9.63 21.13
CA GLU A 71 0.48 -10.49 20.64
C GLU A 71 0.13 -11.13 19.28
N ASP A 72 -1.11 -11.57 19.15
CA ASP A 72 -1.65 -12.10 17.90
C ASP A 72 -1.72 -11.05 16.79
N TRP A 73 -2.10 -9.81 17.12
CA TRP A 73 -2.07 -8.72 16.17
C TRP A 73 -0.65 -8.43 15.69
N LEU A 74 0.35 -8.41 16.60
CA LEU A 74 1.76 -8.21 16.24
C LEU A 74 2.29 -9.33 15.34
N ARG A 75 1.90 -10.58 15.60
CA ARG A 75 2.24 -11.75 14.78
C ARG A 75 1.70 -11.63 13.37
N ARG A 76 0.41 -11.29 13.23
CA ARG A 76 -0.24 -11.04 11.94
C ARG A 76 0.42 -9.87 11.21
N ALA A 77 0.67 -8.75 11.90
CA ALA A 77 1.33 -7.59 11.30
C ALA A 77 2.74 -7.91 10.78
N LYS A 78 3.51 -8.72 11.50
CA LYS A 78 4.82 -9.21 11.04
C LYS A 78 4.69 -10.07 9.79
N HIS A 79 3.79 -11.05 9.80
CA HIS A 79 3.55 -11.94 8.68
C HIS A 79 3.13 -11.18 7.41
N GLU A 80 2.19 -10.25 7.52
CA GLU A 80 1.76 -9.40 6.40
C GLU A 80 2.91 -8.55 5.82
N LEU A 81 3.78 -8.01 6.68
CA LEU A 81 4.96 -7.27 6.23
C LEU A 81 5.97 -8.16 5.50
N GLU A 82 6.13 -9.42 5.91
CA GLU A 82 7.00 -10.40 5.26
C GLU A 82 6.43 -10.85 3.91
N GLU A 83 5.14 -11.22 3.85
CA GLU A 83 4.48 -11.60 2.60
C GLU A 83 4.55 -10.50 1.53
N THR A 84 4.39 -9.25 1.97
CA THR A 84 4.40 -8.08 1.08
C THR A 84 5.80 -7.59 0.73
N GLN A 85 6.88 -8.15 1.32
CA GLN A 85 8.25 -7.74 1.05
C GLN A 85 8.66 -7.99 -0.41
N ASN A 86 8.30 -9.15 -0.97
CA ASN A 86 8.61 -9.48 -2.37
C ASN A 86 8.01 -8.46 -3.35
N LEU A 87 6.80 -7.98 -3.07
CA LEU A 87 6.11 -6.98 -3.90
C LEU A 87 6.81 -5.61 -3.81
N GLN A 88 7.26 -5.22 -2.61
CA GLN A 88 8.04 -4.00 -2.45
C GLN A 88 9.40 -4.08 -3.15
N ASP A 89 10.09 -5.22 -3.05
CA ASP A 89 11.37 -5.44 -3.73
C ASP A 89 11.19 -5.39 -5.26
N GLU A 90 10.07 -5.93 -5.76
CA GLU A 90 9.71 -5.88 -7.18
C GLU A 90 9.42 -4.43 -7.64
N ILE A 91 8.73 -3.63 -6.82
CA ILE A 91 8.54 -2.18 -7.06
C ILE A 91 9.88 -1.43 -7.10
N ASP A 92 10.75 -1.66 -6.10
CA ASP A 92 12.00 -0.92 -5.94
C ASP A 92 13.01 -1.27 -7.04
N ARG A 93 13.03 -2.53 -7.49
CA ARG A 93 13.78 -2.94 -8.70
C ARG A 93 13.36 -2.12 -9.92
N VAL A 94 12.06 -1.92 -10.13
CA VAL A 94 11.60 -1.16 -11.31
C VAL A 94 11.79 0.33 -11.19
N LYS A 95 11.75 0.92 -9.99
CA LYS A 95 12.21 2.31 -9.80
C LYS A 95 13.66 2.51 -10.26
N CYS A 96 14.53 1.50 -10.07
CA CYS A 96 15.92 1.54 -10.53
C CYS A 96 16.08 1.36 -12.05
N PHE A 97 15.11 0.74 -12.74
CA PHE A 97 15.12 0.62 -14.20
C PHE A 97 14.36 1.80 -14.83
N LYS A 98 15.05 2.93 -15.06
CA LYS A 98 14.51 4.10 -15.77
C LYS A 98 14.02 3.81 -17.21
N TRP A 99 14.30 2.62 -17.75
CA TRP A 99 14.21 2.31 -19.18
C TRP A 99 13.62 0.93 -19.49
N CYS A 100 12.59 0.47 -18.78
CA CYS A 100 11.92 -0.79 -19.13
C CYS A 100 10.41 -0.59 -19.40
N PRO A 101 9.98 -0.48 -20.68
CA PRO A 101 8.58 -0.41 -21.04
C PRO A 101 8.00 -1.83 -21.09
N LYS A 102 7.83 -2.48 -19.95
CA LYS A 102 7.05 -3.73 -19.87
C LYS A 102 5.66 -3.42 -19.33
N TRP A 103 4.81 -2.90 -20.20
CA TRP A 103 3.39 -2.64 -19.94
C TRP A 103 2.66 -3.85 -19.34
N GLY A 104 2.94 -5.06 -19.86
CA GLY A 104 2.40 -6.30 -19.29
C GLY A 104 2.88 -6.58 -17.86
N TRP A 105 4.11 -6.22 -17.54
CA TRP A 105 4.63 -6.35 -16.17
C TRP A 105 3.97 -5.34 -15.22
N ARG A 106 3.79 -4.08 -15.65
CA ARG A 106 3.07 -3.06 -14.86
C ARG A 106 1.65 -3.52 -14.55
N TYR A 107 0.95 -4.03 -15.55
CA TYR A 107 -0.39 -4.59 -15.37
C TYR A 107 -0.41 -5.74 -14.35
N CYS A 108 0.47 -6.73 -14.51
CA CYS A 108 0.55 -7.86 -13.58
C CYS A 108 0.88 -7.42 -12.15
N LEU A 109 1.80 -6.47 -11.98
CA LEU A 109 2.17 -5.98 -10.66
C LEU A 109 1.04 -5.14 -10.04
N SER A 110 0.47 -4.19 -10.78
CA SER A 110 -0.70 -3.41 -10.32
C SER A 110 -1.83 -4.30 -9.84
N LYS A 111 -2.14 -5.37 -10.58
CA LYS A 111 -3.17 -6.32 -10.20
C LYS A 111 -2.85 -7.00 -8.87
N LYS A 112 -1.64 -7.54 -8.70
CA LYS A 112 -1.19 -8.15 -7.44
C LYS A 112 -1.24 -7.18 -6.26
N LEU A 113 -0.82 -5.93 -6.49
CA LEU A 113 -0.83 -4.89 -5.46
C LEU A 113 -2.25 -4.52 -5.04
N ALA A 114 -3.14 -4.31 -6.01
CA ALA A 114 -4.55 -4.00 -5.73
C ALA A 114 -5.29 -5.16 -5.04
N GLU A 115 -4.93 -6.41 -5.32
CA GLU A 115 -5.47 -7.58 -4.60
C GLU A 115 -5.00 -7.62 -3.13
N LYS A 116 -3.76 -7.18 -2.84
CA LYS A 116 -3.22 -7.08 -1.49
C LYS A 116 -3.66 -5.81 -0.74
N THR A 117 -4.07 -4.79 -1.48
CA THR A 117 -4.61 -3.53 -0.98
C THR A 117 -6.06 -3.40 -1.45
N PRO A 118 -7.00 -4.22 -0.93
CA PRO A 118 -8.39 -4.10 -1.30
C PRO A 118 -8.88 -2.70 -0.93
N ILE A 119 -9.41 -2.01 -1.93
CA ILE A 119 -9.99 -0.69 -1.76
C ILE A 119 -11.37 -0.94 -1.18
N TYR A 120 -11.48 -0.82 0.14
CA TYR A 120 -12.78 -0.69 0.77
C TYR A 120 -13.35 0.66 0.30
N TYR A 121 -14.31 0.60 -0.62
CA TYR A 121 -15.16 1.73 -0.93
C TYR A 121 -15.88 2.12 0.37
N LEU A 122 -15.49 3.26 0.95
CA LEU A 122 -16.30 4.03 1.89
C LEU A 122 -17.15 5.01 1.08
#